data_AF-A0A4C1U640-F1
#
_entry.id   AF-A0A4C1U640-F1
#
_cell.length_a   1.000
_cell.length_b   1.000
_cell.length_c   1.000
_cell.angle_alpha   90.00
_cell.angle_beta   90.00
_cell.angle_gamma   90.00
#
_symmetry.space_group_name_H-M   'P 1'
#
loop_
_entity.id
_entity.type
_entity.pdbx_description
1 polymer ?
#
loop_
_entity_poly.entity_id
_entity_poly.type
_entity_poly.pdbx_seq_one_letter_code
_entity_poly.pdbx_strand_id
1 'polypeptide(L)'
;MIRRGLDNVILRCRELCQQFMVDMYAKIESERLRYLRYNQQKLRAEEYIHLRDAINNNADVAEIGNHVILPSSYVGSPRHMQEYIQDALTFVREYGRPCLFITFTCNPKWPEITSLLLPGQNAIHRHDITARVFRQKLKSLISFITKSHVFGPTRCWMYSVEWQKRGLPHAHILVWFIDKIRPEEIDSIISAEIPDPSTDQLLFDTTNMIHGPCGTFNSSSPCMADGKCTKIS
;
A
#
# COMPACT_ATOMS: atom_id res chain seq x y z
N MET A 1 0.39 5.35 23.08
CA MET A 1 1.40 5.51 24.14
C MET A 1 1.31 4.26 25.02
N ILE A 2 2.29 3.35 24.96
CA ILE A 2 2.33 2.19 25.87
C ILE A 2 2.97 2.69 27.15
N ARG A 3 2.22 2.69 28.26
CA ARG A 3 2.74 3.08 29.57
C ARG A 3 3.62 1.94 30.07
N ARG A 4 4.88 2.23 30.41
CA ARG A 4 5.81 1.22 30.96
C ARG A 4 5.23 0.68 32.27
N GLY A 5 5.23 -0.65 32.43
CA GLY A 5 4.74 -1.33 33.64
C GLY A 5 3.24 -1.55 33.72
N LEU A 6 2.45 -1.15 32.72
CA LEU A 6 1.00 -1.42 32.67
C LEU A 6 0.67 -2.41 31.56
N ASP A 7 -0.02 -3.48 31.92
CA ASP A 7 -0.47 -4.47 30.95
C ASP A 7 -1.68 -3.94 30.16
N ASN A 8 -1.62 -4.04 28.84
CA ASN A 8 -2.73 -3.66 27.97
C ASN A 8 -3.51 -4.91 27.57
N VAL A 9 -4.54 -5.22 28.35
CA VAL A 9 -5.38 -6.40 28.17
C VAL A 9 -6.02 -6.43 26.77
N ILE A 10 -6.42 -5.28 26.23
CA ILE A 10 -7.05 -5.19 24.91
C ILE A 10 -6.11 -5.75 23.82
N LEU A 11 -4.82 -5.40 23.87
CA LEU A 11 -3.83 -5.89 22.90
C LEU A 11 -3.53 -7.40 23.02
N ARG A 12 -3.98 -8.07 24.08
CA ARG A 12 -3.86 -9.52 24.26
C ARG A 12 -5.01 -10.31 23.64
N CYS A 13 -6.13 -9.65 23.36
CA CYS A 13 -7.36 -10.27 22.86
C CYS A 13 -7.34 -10.61 21.35
N ARG A 14 -6.19 -10.49 20.65
CA ARG A 14 -5.99 -10.90 19.25
C ARG A 14 -7.12 -10.44 18.32
N GLU A 15 -7.87 -11.34 17.69
CA GLU A 15 -8.94 -11.05 16.75
C GLU A 15 -10.07 -10.20 17.37
N LEU A 16 -10.39 -10.39 18.65
CA LEU A 16 -11.40 -9.57 19.35
C LEU A 16 -10.96 -8.10 19.46
N CYS A 17 -9.67 -7.85 19.65
CA CYS A 17 -9.13 -6.50 19.62
C CYS A 17 -9.33 -5.85 18.24
N GLN A 18 -9.15 -6.62 17.16
CA GLN A 18 -9.30 -6.14 15.80
C GLN A 18 -10.74 -5.82 15.46
N GLN A 19 -11.67 -6.70 15.81
CA GLN A 19 -13.10 -6.46 15.67
C GLN A 19 -13.50 -5.19 16.40
N PHE A 20 -13.07 -5.04 17.66
CA PHE A 20 -13.31 -3.83 18.43
C PHE A 20 -12.77 -2.58 17.73
N MET A 21 -11.53 -2.60 17.21
CA MET A 21 -10.95 -1.48 16.49
C MET A 21 -11.72 -1.13 15.22
N VAL A 22 -12.13 -2.13 14.44
CA VAL A 22 -12.91 -1.94 13.21
C VAL A 22 -14.30 -1.38 13.52
N ASP A 23 -14.97 -1.89 14.55
CA ASP A 23 -16.28 -1.41 14.98
C ASP A 23 -16.22 0.03 15.47
N MET A 24 -15.21 0.38 16.28
CA MET A 24 -15.01 1.76 16.74
C MET A 24 -14.69 2.69 15.58
N TYR A 25 -13.85 2.25 14.64
CA TYR A 25 -13.58 3.00 13.43
C TYR A 25 -14.85 3.23 12.59
N ALA A 26 -15.64 2.18 12.37
CA ALA A 26 -16.89 2.28 11.61
C ALA A 26 -17.90 3.24 12.27
N LYS A 27 -17.99 3.27 13.60
CA LYS A 27 -18.80 4.25 14.33
C LYS A 27 -18.29 5.67 14.10
N ILE A 28 -16.99 5.90 14.23
CA ILE A 28 -16.37 7.22 14.01
C ILE A 28 -16.60 7.70 12.57
N GLU A 29 -16.36 6.84 11.58
CA GLU A 29 -16.57 7.19 10.17
C GLU A 29 -18.05 7.43 9.86
N SER A 30 -18.96 6.68 10.47
CA SER A 30 -20.41 6.92 10.36
C SER A 30 -20.80 8.30 10.89
N GLU A 31 -20.27 8.72 12.04
CA GLU A 31 -20.52 10.06 12.57
C GLU A 31 -19.88 11.16 11.71
N ARG A 32 -18.68 10.94 11.16
CA ARG A 32 -18.05 11.88 10.21
C ARG A 32 -18.89 12.05 8.96
N LEU A 33 -19.35 10.95 8.36
CA LEU A 33 -20.24 10.98 7.19
C LEU A 33 -21.57 11.65 7.51
N ARG A 34 -22.12 11.40 8.71
CA ARG A 34 -23.32 12.07 9.20
C ARG A 34 -23.12 13.58 9.31
N TYR A 35 -22.00 14.02 9.89
CA TYR A 35 -21.64 15.43 9.96
C TYR A 35 -21.55 16.05 8.56
N LEU A 36 -20.85 15.40 7.62
CA LEU A 36 -20.73 15.86 6.24
C LEU A 36 -22.10 15.97 5.57
N ARG A 37 -22.97 14.98 5.76
CA ARG A 37 -24.34 14.96 5.22
C ARG A 37 -25.18 16.13 5.72
N TYR A 38 -25.12 16.46 7.01
CA TYR A 38 -25.95 17.52 7.59
C TYR A 38 -25.34 18.92 7.50
N ASN A 39 -24.08 19.07 7.09
CA ASN A 39 -23.40 20.36 7.00
C ASN A 39 -22.99 20.74 5.56
N GLN A 40 -23.64 20.16 4.54
CA GLN A 40 -23.33 20.41 3.12
C GLN A 40 -23.33 21.91 2.74
N GLN A 41 -24.27 22.71 3.27
CA GLN A 41 -24.34 24.15 2.99
C GLN A 41 -23.10 24.91 3.50
N LYS A 42 -22.64 24.59 4.72
CA LYS A 42 -21.42 25.18 5.29
C LYS A 42 -20.15 24.75 4.54
N LEU A 43 -20.19 23.59 3.90
CA LEU A 43 -19.10 23.04 3.10
C LEU A 43 -19.13 23.53 1.64
N ARG A 44 -19.96 24.55 1.33
CA ARG A 44 -20.17 25.12 -0.01
C ARG A 44 -20.53 24.06 -1.06
N ALA A 45 -21.22 22.99 -0.66
CA ALA A 45 -21.64 21.93 -1.57
C ALA A 45 -22.52 22.44 -2.71
N GLU A 46 -23.27 23.53 -2.48
CA GLU A 46 -24.21 24.15 -3.42
C GLU A 46 -23.53 24.65 -4.70
N GLU A 47 -22.35 25.30 -4.63
CA GLU A 47 -21.59 25.73 -5.81
C GLU A 47 -21.17 24.54 -6.70
N TYR A 48 -20.96 23.36 -6.08
CA TYR A 48 -20.55 22.15 -6.80
C TYR A 48 -21.72 21.36 -7.38
N ILE A 49 -22.91 21.45 -6.77
CA ILE A 49 -24.14 20.85 -7.31
C ILE A 49 -24.43 21.48 -8.67
N HIS A 50 -24.35 22.81 -8.78
CA HIS A 50 -24.54 23.50 -10.06
C HIS A 50 -23.53 23.08 -11.16
N LEU A 51 -22.26 22.87 -10.80
CA LEU A 51 -21.24 22.39 -11.74
C LEU A 51 -21.50 20.94 -12.19
N ARG A 52 -21.93 20.08 -11.27
CA ARG A 52 -22.25 18.67 -11.57
C ARG A 52 -23.53 18.54 -12.39
N ASP A 53 -24.56 19.32 -12.06
CA ASP A 53 -25.83 19.36 -12.77
C ASP A 53 -25.64 19.88 -14.20
N ALA A 54 -24.76 20.88 -14.40
CA ALA A 54 -24.37 21.35 -15.73
C ALA A 54 -23.69 20.26 -16.59
N ILE A 55 -23.00 19.30 -15.97
CA ILE A 55 -22.32 18.18 -16.64
C ILE A 55 -23.28 17.00 -16.88
N ASN A 56 -24.29 16.81 -16.03
CA ASN A 56 -25.14 15.60 -15.98
C ASN A 56 -26.55 15.77 -16.59
N ASN A 57 -26.77 16.74 -17.47
CA ASN A 57 -28.08 17.08 -18.09
C ASN A 57 -28.73 15.95 -18.93
N ASN A 58 -29.06 14.80 -18.31
CA ASN A 58 -29.86 13.70 -18.87
C ASN A 58 -30.42 12.74 -17.80
N ALA A 59 -30.50 13.13 -16.51
CA ALA A 59 -31.04 12.27 -15.45
C ALA A 59 -32.27 12.91 -14.77
N ASP A 60 -33.31 12.11 -14.54
CA ASP A 60 -34.58 12.51 -13.92
C ASP A 60 -34.38 12.87 -12.44
N VAL A 61 -34.72 14.10 -12.08
CA VAL A 61 -34.50 14.70 -10.76
C VAL A 61 -35.29 13.99 -9.66
N ALA A 62 -36.36 13.26 -10.03
CA ALA A 62 -37.23 12.55 -9.09
C ALA A 62 -36.65 11.21 -8.56
N GLU A 63 -35.70 10.58 -9.26
CA GLU A 63 -35.07 9.31 -8.83
C GLU A 63 -33.76 9.49 -8.04
N ILE A 64 -33.26 10.73 -7.98
CA ILE A 64 -31.98 11.05 -7.38
C ILE A 64 -32.19 11.39 -5.90
N GLY A 65 -31.88 10.43 -5.03
CA GLY A 65 -31.78 10.72 -3.59
C GLY A 65 -30.78 11.86 -3.32
N ASN A 66 -30.98 12.59 -2.21
CA ASN A 66 -30.14 13.76 -1.87
C ASN A 66 -28.64 13.47 -1.99
N HIS A 67 -27.99 14.06 -3.00
CA HIS A 67 -26.57 13.88 -3.25
C HIS A 67 -25.74 14.55 -2.15
N VAL A 68 -24.94 13.76 -1.44
CA VAL A 68 -23.92 14.26 -0.50
C VAL A 68 -22.58 14.30 -1.22
N ILE A 69 -21.98 15.48 -1.31
CA ILE A 69 -20.67 15.67 -1.90
C ILE A 69 -19.63 15.51 -0.79
N LEU A 70 -18.75 14.53 -0.95
CA LEU A 70 -17.61 14.34 -0.07
C LEU A 70 -16.45 15.26 -0.51
N PRO A 71 -15.79 15.97 0.41
CA PRO A 71 -14.63 16.78 0.09
C PRO A 71 -13.43 15.89 -0.28
N SER A 72 -12.43 16.46 -0.95
CA SER A 72 -11.19 15.74 -1.26
C SER A 72 -10.33 15.42 -0.03
N SER A 73 -10.54 16.14 1.07
CA SER A 73 -9.95 15.82 2.38
C SER A 73 -10.50 14.52 3.00
N TYR A 74 -11.63 14.00 2.51
CA TYR A 74 -12.15 12.71 2.94
C TYR A 74 -11.45 11.59 2.17
N VAL A 75 -10.63 10.81 2.88
CA VAL A 75 -9.85 9.71 2.29
C VAL A 75 -10.77 8.69 1.63
N GLY A 76 -10.46 8.34 0.38
CA GLY A 76 -11.26 7.43 -0.44
C GLY A 76 -12.49 8.04 -1.09
N SER A 77 -12.74 9.35 -0.94
CA SER A 77 -13.80 10.01 -1.72
C SER A 77 -13.44 10.06 -3.22
N PRO A 78 -14.43 10.17 -4.12
CA PRO A 78 -14.15 10.33 -5.55
C PRO A 78 -13.20 11.50 -5.84
N ARG A 79 -13.36 12.62 -5.13
CA ARG A 79 -12.48 13.80 -5.28
C ARG A 79 -11.07 13.55 -4.79
N HIS A 80 -10.94 12.88 -3.64
CA HIS A 80 -9.64 12.47 -3.11
C HIS A 80 -8.88 11.62 -4.12
N MET A 81 -9.55 10.61 -4.69
CA MET A 81 -8.95 9.73 -5.69
C MET A 81 -8.62 10.48 -6.99
N GLN A 82 -9.49 11.40 -7.42
CA GLN A 82 -9.25 12.25 -8.59
C GLN A 82 -8.03 13.16 -8.40
N GLU A 83 -7.84 13.77 -7.24
CA GLU A 83 -6.66 14.59 -6.93
C GLU A 83 -5.37 13.76 -7.04
N TYR A 84 -5.31 12.57 -6.43
CA TYR A 84 -4.14 11.69 -6.56
C TYR A 84 -3.83 11.30 -8.02
N ILE A 85 -4.86 11.05 -8.82
CA ILE A 85 -4.70 10.73 -10.24
C ILE A 85 -4.18 11.95 -10.99
N GLN A 86 -4.73 13.14 -10.73
CA GLN A 86 -4.30 14.38 -11.36
C GLN A 86 -2.85 14.72 -10.99
N ASP A 87 -2.45 14.53 -9.74
CA ASP A 87 -1.06 14.69 -9.30
C ASP A 87 -0.14 13.71 -10.05
N ALA A 88 -0.50 12.42 -10.10
CA ALA A 88 0.28 11.42 -10.83
C ALA A 88 0.43 11.77 -12.32
N LEU A 89 -0.66 12.17 -12.97
CA LEU A 89 -0.65 12.59 -14.37
C LEU A 89 0.17 13.86 -14.60
N THR A 90 0.16 14.79 -13.65
CA THR A 90 0.96 16.02 -13.72
C THR A 90 2.45 15.69 -13.74
N PHE A 91 2.91 14.77 -12.90
CA PHE A 91 4.32 14.33 -12.90
C PHE A 91 4.69 13.61 -14.21
N VAL A 92 3.81 12.75 -14.72
CA VAL A 92 4.05 12.06 -16.01
C VAL A 92 4.08 13.04 -17.17
N ARG A 93 3.22 14.06 -17.15
CA ARG A 93 3.19 15.10 -18.19
C ARG A 93 4.47 15.95 -18.17
N GLU A 94 4.93 16.33 -16.98
CA GLU A 94 6.10 17.21 -16.81
C GLU A 94 7.43 16.46 -17.05
N TYR A 95 7.57 15.26 -16.50
CA TYR A 95 8.85 14.54 -16.46
C TYR A 95 8.90 13.31 -17.38
N GLY A 96 7.79 12.99 -18.07
CA GLY A 96 7.65 11.80 -18.89
C GLY A 96 7.46 10.53 -18.06
N ARG A 97 7.78 9.38 -18.66
CA ARG A 97 7.65 8.07 -17.99
C ARG A 97 8.63 7.94 -16.82
N PRO A 98 8.23 7.32 -15.69
CA PRO A 98 9.12 7.03 -14.57
C PRO A 98 10.26 6.11 -15.00
N CYS A 99 11.41 6.26 -14.37
CA CYS A 99 12.59 5.42 -14.60
C CYS A 99 12.43 4.05 -13.93
N LEU A 100 11.88 4.01 -12.72
CA LEU A 100 11.64 2.77 -11.98
C LEU A 100 10.20 2.70 -11.46
N PHE A 101 9.65 1.47 -11.51
CA PHE A 101 8.42 1.06 -10.84
C PHE A 101 8.79 0.01 -9.79
N ILE A 102 8.77 0.39 -8.51
CA ILE A 102 9.20 -0.50 -7.42
C ILE A 102 7.98 -0.92 -6.62
N THR A 103 7.82 -2.23 -6.41
CA THR A 103 6.84 -2.77 -5.46
C THR A 103 7.56 -3.18 -4.18
N PHE A 104 7.18 -2.56 -3.06
CA PHE A 104 7.74 -2.86 -1.75
C PHE A 104 6.68 -3.55 -0.88
N THR A 105 6.89 -4.83 -0.57
CA THR A 105 5.91 -5.65 0.15
C THR A 105 6.35 -5.91 1.59
N CYS A 106 5.43 -5.77 2.55
CA CYS A 106 5.71 -6.10 3.93
C CYS A 106 5.98 -7.60 4.13
N ASN A 107 7.04 -7.93 4.87
CA ASN A 107 7.30 -9.30 5.31
C ASN A 107 6.95 -9.46 6.80
N PRO A 108 5.98 -10.29 7.18
CA PRO A 108 5.58 -10.48 8.59
C PRO A 108 6.66 -11.18 9.42
N LYS A 109 7.66 -11.80 8.78
CA LYS A 109 8.78 -12.49 9.45
C LYS A 109 9.93 -11.57 9.80
N TRP A 110 9.84 -10.26 9.51
CA TRP A 110 10.88 -9.31 9.90
C TRP A 110 11.14 -9.36 11.42
N PRO A 111 12.42 -9.41 11.86
CA PRO A 111 12.78 -9.47 13.29
C PRO A 111 12.16 -8.34 14.12
N GLU A 112 12.01 -7.15 13.55
CA GLU A 112 11.39 -5.99 14.22
C GLU A 112 9.90 -6.19 14.47
N ILE A 113 9.23 -7.08 13.73
CA ILE A 113 7.86 -7.49 14.00
C ILE A 113 7.87 -8.62 15.02
N THR A 114 8.58 -9.71 14.75
CA THR A 114 8.51 -10.94 15.55
C THR A 114 9.00 -10.74 16.99
N SER A 115 10.02 -9.91 17.21
CA SER A 115 10.52 -9.57 18.56
C SER A 115 9.53 -8.79 19.42
N LEU A 116 8.54 -8.14 18.81
CA LEU A 116 7.51 -7.36 19.52
C LEU A 116 6.20 -8.14 19.72
N LEU A 117 6.11 -9.38 19.23
CA LEU A 117 4.95 -10.24 19.43
C LEU A 117 5.01 -10.91 20.81
N LEU A 118 3.87 -10.95 21.50
CA LEU A 118 3.73 -11.69 22.74
C LEU A 118 3.57 -13.20 22.47
N PRO A 119 3.81 -14.08 23.46
CA PRO A 119 3.58 -15.51 23.31
C PRO A 119 2.19 -15.84 22.74
N GLY A 120 2.16 -16.64 21.68
CA GLY A 120 0.94 -17.01 20.95
C GLY A 120 0.35 -15.92 20.04
N GLN A 121 1.01 -14.77 19.89
CA GLN A 121 0.64 -13.77 18.87
C GLN A 121 1.36 -14.03 17.55
N ASN A 122 0.66 -13.78 16.46
CA ASN A 122 1.20 -13.75 15.10
C ASN A 122 1.12 -12.31 14.57
N ALA A 123 1.85 -12.01 13.49
CA ALA A 123 1.88 -10.67 12.89
C ALA A 123 0.47 -10.16 12.50
N ILE A 124 -0.42 -11.07 12.12
CA ILE A 124 -1.82 -10.73 11.84
C ILE A 124 -2.52 -10.17 13.07
N HIS A 125 -2.25 -10.67 14.28
CA HIS A 125 -2.88 -10.19 15.52
C HIS A 125 -2.44 -8.76 15.90
N ARG A 126 -1.32 -8.27 15.34
CA ARG A 126 -0.69 -6.99 15.68
C ARG A 126 -0.43 -6.13 14.44
N HIS A 127 -1.49 -5.82 13.70
CA HIS A 127 -1.42 -4.92 12.54
C HIS A 127 -0.80 -3.54 12.87
N ASP A 128 -0.92 -3.07 14.11
CA ASP A 128 -0.26 -1.84 14.58
C ASP A 128 1.27 -1.93 14.50
N ILE A 129 1.85 -3.07 14.88
CA ILE A 129 3.29 -3.32 14.77
C ILE A 129 3.67 -3.42 13.29
N THR A 130 2.96 -4.27 12.53
CA THR A 130 3.21 -4.49 11.11
C THR A 130 3.19 -3.18 10.31
N ALA A 131 2.17 -2.34 10.50
CA ALA A 131 2.06 -1.03 9.84
C ALA A 131 3.22 -0.09 10.20
N ARG A 132 3.63 -0.08 11.49
CA ARG A 132 4.72 0.79 11.97
C ARG A 132 6.07 0.36 11.43
N VAL A 133 6.37 -0.93 11.45
CA VAL A 133 7.64 -1.47 10.91
C VAL A 133 7.68 -1.25 9.40
N PHE A 134 6.59 -1.57 8.68
CA PHE A 134 6.49 -1.30 7.24
C PHE A 134 6.74 0.17 6.92
N ARG A 135 6.08 1.10 7.62
CA ARG A 135 6.27 2.54 7.40
C ARG A 135 7.71 2.98 7.65
N GLN A 136 8.37 2.45 8.67
CA GLN A 136 9.77 2.78 8.96
C GLN A 136 10.70 2.27 7.85
N LYS A 137 10.52 1.01 7.41
CA LYS A 137 11.33 0.45 6.33
C LYS A 137 11.05 1.14 4.99
N LEU A 138 9.80 1.48 4.68
CA LEU A 138 9.45 2.26 3.48
C LEU A 138 10.14 3.64 3.50
N LYS A 139 10.10 4.37 4.63
CA LYS A 139 10.83 5.64 4.76
C LYS A 139 12.34 5.47 4.57
N SER A 140 12.91 4.39 5.11
CA SER A 140 14.32 4.07 4.94
C SER A 140 14.66 3.82 3.48
N LEU A 141 13.84 3.03 2.77
CA LEU A 141 14.01 2.75 1.34
C LEU A 141 13.91 4.03 0.49
N ILE A 142 12.90 4.87 0.73
CA ILE A 142 12.78 6.16 0.04
C ILE A 142 14.01 7.03 0.31
N SER A 143 14.49 7.11 1.55
CA SER A 143 15.71 7.87 1.86
C SER A 143 16.95 7.31 1.17
N PHE A 144 17.07 5.98 1.08
CA PHE A 144 18.18 5.30 0.42
C PHE A 144 18.20 5.61 -1.08
N ILE A 145 17.05 5.55 -1.75
CA ILE A 145 16.94 5.91 -3.17
C ILE A 145 17.20 7.41 -3.39
N THR A 146 16.56 8.26 -2.60
CA THR A 146 16.44 9.69 -2.91
C THR A 146 17.56 10.55 -2.33
N LYS A 147 18.16 10.15 -1.20
CA LYS A 147 19.23 10.92 -0.52
C LYS A 147 20.59 10.28 -0.66
N SER A 148 20.65 8.94 -0.64
CA SER A 148 21.92 8.23 -0.87
C SER A 148 22.24 8.07 -2.36
N HIS A 149 21.30 8.44 -3.25
CA HIS A 149 21.49 8.44 -4.70
C HIS A 149 21.99 7.11 -5.27
N VAL A 150 21.46 6.00 -4.74
CA VAL A 150 21.92 4.63 -5.07
C VAL A 150 21.77 4.32 -6.56
N PHE A 151 20.76 4.89 -7.20
CA PHE A 151 20.51 4.77 -8.64
C PHE A 151 20.80 6.09 -9.39
N GLY A 152 21.50 7.03 -8.73
CA GLY A 152 21.73 8.39 -9.21
C GLY A 152 20.82 9.45 -8.58
N PRO A 153 21.02 10.74 -8.94
CA PRO A 153 20.24 11.85 -8.42
C PRO A 153 18.75 11.71 -8.75
N THR A 154 17.89 11.75 -7.72
CA THR A 154 16.44 11.68 -7.90
C THR A 154 15.87 13.07 -8.21
N ARG A 155 15.15 13.19 -9.32
CA ARG A 155 14.41 14.41 -9.68
C ARG A 155 13.11 14.50 -8.88
N CYS A 156 12.31 13.44 -8.93
CA CYS A 156 11.06 13.36 -8.18
C CYS A 156 10.64 11.90 -7.98
N TRP A 157 9.72 11.68 -7.05
CA TRP A 157 9.18 10.37 -6.74
C TRP A 157 7.78 10.50 -6.15
N MET A 158 7.00 9.42 -6.23
CA MET A 158 5.72 9.28 -5.52
C MET A 158 5.48 7.82 -5.17
N TYR A 159 4.62 7.57 -4.19
CA TYR A 159 4.17 6.21 -3.92
C TYR A 159 2.72 6.19 -3.45
N SER A 160 2.04 5.07 -3.73
CA SER A 160 0.80 4.69 -3.06
C SER A 160 1.08 3.54 -2.09
N VAL A 161 0.35 3.49 -0.97
CA VAL A 161 0.35 2.33 -0.08
C VAL A 161 -1.03 1.71 -0.14
N GLU A 162 -1.06 0.42 -0.37
CA GLU A 162 -2.26 -0.37 -0.49
C GLU A 162 -2.20 -1.55 0.48
N TRP A 163 -3.37 -1.99 0.91
CA TRP A 163 -3.52 -3.15 1.77
C TRP A 163 -4.16 -4.27 0.95
N GLN A 164 -3.37 -5.27 0.57
CA GLN A 164 -3.90 -6.43 -0.15
C GLN A 164 -4.96 -7.16 0.69
N LYS A 165 -5.83 -7.92 0.02
CA LYS A 165 -6.88 -8.76 0.66
C LYS A 165 -6.35 -9.73 1.73
N ARG A 166 -5.03 -9.94 1.81
CA ARG A 166 -4.33 -10.78 2.80
C ARG A 166 -3.78 -9.99 4.01
N GLY A 167 -4.07 -8.70 4.12
CA GLY A 167 -3.87 -7.89 5.33
C GLY A 167 -2.46 -7.34 5.56
N LEU A 168 -1.54 -7.47 4.59
CA LEU A 168 -0.21 -6.88 4.64
C LEU A 168 -0.13 -5.66 3.72
N PRO A 169 0.55 -4.58 4.14
CA PRO A 169 0.72 -3.41 3.32
C PRO A 169 1.78 -3.67 2.24
N HIS A 170 1.54 -3.12 1.05
CA HIS A 170 2.53 -2.97 -0.01
C HIS A 170 2.52 -1.54 -0.52
N ALA A 171 3.65 -1.09 -1.06
CA ALA A 171 3.77 0.21 -1.70
C ALA A 171 4.14 0.04 -3.16
N HIS A 172 3.52 0.84 -4.02
CA HIS A 172 3.93 1.04 -5.40
C HIS A 172 4.63 2.39 -5.49
N ILE A 173 5.89 2.39 -5.89
CA ILE A 173 6.77 3.56 -5.87
C ILE A 173 7.18 3.87 -7.31
N LEU A 174 6.96 5.10 -7.74
CA LEU A 174 7.44 5.66 -9.00
C LEU A 174 8.62 6.59 -8.73
N VAL A 175 9.69 6.45 -9.50
CA VAL A 175 10.89 7.28 -9.35
C VAL A 175 11.34 7.82 -10.70
N TRP A 176 11.67 9.11 -10.75
CA TRP A 176 12.30 9.78 -11.88
C TRP A 176 13.68 10.28 -11.45
N PHE A 177 14.70 9.89 -12.20
CA PHE A 177 16.06 10.37 -12.00
C PHE A 177 16.35 11.61 -12.86
N ILE A 178 17.37 12.38 -12.47
CA ILE A 178 17.84 13.52 -13.28
C ILE A 178 18.39 12.98 -14.61
N ASP A 179 19.24 11.96 -14.52
CA ASP A 179 19.78 11.21 -15.65
C ASP A 179 18.98 9.92 -15.80
N LYS A 180 18.41 9.70 -16.99
CA LYS A 180 17.59 8.50 -17.24
C LYS A 180 18.48 7.27 -17.35
N ILE A 181 18.00 6.17 -16.77
CA ILE A 181 18.60 4.83 -16.96
C ILE A 181 18.55 4.50 -18.45
N ARG A 182 19.70 4.14 -19.00
CA ARG A 182 19.87 3.70 -20.39
C ARG A 182 19.70 2.18 -20.49
N PRO A 183 19.32 1.64 -21.66
CA PRO A 183 19.14 0.20 -21.84
C PRO A 183 20.34 -0.63 -21.41
N GLU A 184 21.56 -0.15 -21.66
CA GLU A 184 22.82 -0.80 -21.29
C GLU A 184 23.08 -0.85 -19.77
N GLU A 185 22.36 -0.07 -18.96
CA GLU A 185 22.52 -0.02 -17.50
C GLU A 185 21.50 -0.92 -16.77
N ILE A 186 20.50 -1.46 -17.48
CA ILE A 186 19.38 -2.20 -16.86
C ILE A 186 19.88 -3.39 -16.04
N ASP A 187 20.75 -4.22 -16.62
CA ASP A 187 21.23 -5.45 -15.98
C ASP A 187 22.08 -5.17 -14.72
N SER A 188 22.69 -3.98 -14.64
CA SER A 188 23.43 -3.55 -13.44
C SER A 188 22.52 -3.10 -12.29
N ILE A 189 21.27 -2.75 -12.60
CA ILE A 189 20.30 -2.17 -11.65
C ILE A 189 19.27 -3.22 -11.23
N ILE A 190 18.86 -4.09 -12.16
CA ILE A 190 17.83 -5.09 -11.96
C ILE A 190 18.41 -6.46 -12.28
N SER A 191 18.52 -7.30 -11.26
CA SER A 191 18.88 -8.72 -11.40
C SER A 191 17.91 -9.57 -10.58
N ALA A 192 17.61 -10.76 -11.09
CA ALA A 192 16.84 -11.81 -10.41
C ALA A 192 17.68 -13.08 -10.20
N GLU A 193 19.00 -12.97 -10.30
CA GLU A 193 19.92 -14.09 -10.13
C GLU A 193 19.97 -14.55 -8.67
N ILE A 194 20.24 -15.84 -8.49
CA ILE A 194 20.51 -16.39 -7.17
C ILE A 194 21.92 -15.90 -6.78
N PRO A 195 22.08 -15.26 -5.60
CA PRO A 195 23.38 -14.81 -5.15
C PRO A 195 24.36 -15.99 -5.04
N ASP A 196 25.63 -15.78 -5.35
CA ASP A 196 26.62 -16.85 -5.18
C ASP A 196 27.04 -16.95 -3.70
N PRO A 197 26.89 -18.11 -3.05
CA PRO A 197 27.22 -18.28 -1.63
C PRO A 197 28.69 -18.01 -1.30
N SER A 198 29.59 -18.11 -2.29
CA SER A 198 31.01 -17.82 -2.10
C SER A 198 31.33 -16.32 -2.13
N THR A 199 30.51 -15.51 -2.80
CA THR A 199 30.75 -14.06 -2.97
C THR A 199 29.80 -13.21 -2.13
N ASP A 200 28.55 -13.61 -1.97
CA ASP A 200 27.53 -12.91 -1.19
C ASP A 200 26.66 -13.88 -0.39
N GLN A 201 27.30 -14.48 0.63
CA GLN A 201 26.65 -15.41 1.56
C GLN A 201 25.44 -14.77 2.27
N LEU A 202 25.52 -13.48 2.61
CA LEU A 202 24.45 -12.79 3.34
C LEU A 202 23.18 -12.73 2.48
N LEU A 203 23.31 -12.37 1.20
CA LEU A 203 22.17 -12.34 0.28
C LEU A 203 21.70 -13.76 -0.06
N PHE A 204 22.62 -14.72 -0.22
CA PHE A 204 22.28 -16.12 -0.46
C PHE A 204 21.44 -16.74 0.67
N ASP A 205 21.79 -16.43 1.92
CA ASP A 205 21.09 -16.91 3.11
C ASP A 205 19.72 -16.25 3.31
N THR A 206 19.37 -15.23 2.51
CA THR A 206 18.01 -14.67 2.53
C THR A 206 17.03 -15.62 1.84
N THR A 207 15.75 -15.57 2.27
CA THR A 207 14.71 -16.40 1.67
C THR A 207 14.46 -15.98 0.22
N ASN A 208 14.93 -16.79 -0.72
CA ASN A 208 14.63 -16.65 -2.14
C ASN A 208 13.22 -17.19 -2.44
N MET A 209 12.39 -16.38 -3.10
CA MET A 209 11.03 -16.78 -3.52
C MET A 209 11.09 -17.59 -4.82
N ILE A 210 11.83 -18.70 -4.81
CA ILE A 210 11.95 -19.61 -5.95
C ILE A 210 10.69 -20.47 -5.99
N HIS A 211 10.09 -20.59 -7.18
CA HIS A 211 9.04 -21.57 -7.39
C HIS A 211 9.63 -22.97 -7.23
N GLY A 212 9.30 -23.64 -6.15
CA GLY A 212 9.73 -25.02 -5.92
C GLY A 212 9.20 -25.98 -7.00
N PRO A 213 9.78 -27.19 -7.11
CA PRO A 213 9.33 -28.18 -8.07
C PRO A 213 7.84 -28.48 -7.88
N CYS A 214 7.09 -28.49 -8.98
CA CYS A 214 5.66 -28.80 -9.04
C CYS A 214 5.35 -29.69 -10.26
N GLY A 215 4.08 -29.95 -10.55
CA GLY A 215 3.70 -30.77 -11.70
C GLY A 215 3.92 -32.25 -11.41
N THR A 216 4.64 -32.92 -12.30
CA THR A 216 5.04 -34.33 -12.15
C THR A 216 5.94 -34.55 -10.95
N PHE A 217 6.76 -33.56 -10.58
CA PHE A 217 7.68 -33.64 -9.45
C PHE A 217 7.00 -33.42 -8.10
N ASN A 218 5.90 -32.66 -8.08
CA ASN A 218 5.08 -32.50 -6.88
C ASN A 218 3.66 -32.04 -7.24
N SER A 219 2.77 -33.01 -7.40
CA SER A 219 1.36 -32.80 -7.75
C SER A 219 0.53 -32.20 -6.61
N SER A 220 1.04 -32.23 -5.37
CA SER A 220 0.40 -31.63 -4.18
C SER A 220 0.71 -30.15 -4.02
N SER A 221 1.52 -29.56 -4.91
CA SER A 221 1.91 -28.15 -4.82
C SER A 221 0.68 -27.24 -4.92
N PRO A 222 0.59 -26.16 -4.12
CA PRO A 222 -0.58 -25.25 -4.12
C PRO A 222 -0.85 -24.55 -5.46
N CYS A 223 0.12 -24.55 -6.37
CA CYS A 223 -0.01 -24.00 -7.72
C CYS A 223 -0.69 -24.96 -8.71
N MET A 224 -0.93 -26.23 -8.35
CA MET A 224 -1.52 -27.22 -9.22
C MET A 224 -3.04 -27.02 -9.30
N ALA A 225 -3.57 -26.90 -10.51
CA ALA A 225 -5.00 -26.98 -10.81
C ALA A 225 -5.21 -27.87 -12.03
N ASP A 226 -6.18 -28.79 -11.96
CA ASP A 226 -6.51 -29.72 -13.04
C ASP A 226 -5.29 -30.48 -13.61
N GLY A 227 -4.37 -30.89 -12.72
CA GLY A 227 -3.15 -31.61 -13.09
C GLY A 227 -2.07 -30.77 -13.79
N LYS A 228 -2.25 -29.45 -13.90
CA LYS A 228 -1.26 -28.52 -14.48
C LYS A 228 -0.86 -27.44 -13.48
N CYS A 229 0.38 -26.98 -13.58
CA CYS A 229 0.81 -25.82 -12.82
C CYS A 229 0.15 -24.56 -13.40
N THR A 230 -0.47 -23.76 -12.54
CA THR A 230 -1.08 -22.47 -12.90
C THR A 230 -0.09 -21.30 -12.87
N LYS A 231 1.15 -21.53 -12.45
CA LYS A 231 2.22 -20.53 -12.45
C LYS A 231 3.01 -20.66 -13.74
N ILE A 232 3.15 -19.55 -14.47
CA ILE A 232 4.02 -19.44 -15.64
C ILE A 232 5.45 -19.38 -15.10
N SER A 233 6.29 -20.32 -15.54
CA SER A 233 7.75 -20.26 -15.39
C SER A 233 8.34 -19.29 -16.40
#